data_AF-A0A563EIR4-F1
#
_entry.id   AF-A0A563EIR4-F1
#
_cell.length_a   1.000
_cell.length_b   1.000
_cell.length_c   1.000
_cell.angle_alpha   90.00
_cell.angle_beta   90.00
_cell.angle_gamma   90.00
#
_symmetry.space_group_name_H-M   'P 1'
#
loop_
_entity.id
_entity.type
_entity.pdbx_description
1 polymer ?
#
loop_
_entity_poly.entity_id
_entity_poly.type
_entity_poly.pdbx_seq_one_letter_code
_entity_poly.pdbx_strand_id
1 'polypeptide(L)'
;MTFLDVSDGEMRGVDLPGPEVLPPGSLRDLTEALHQLYRAAGARSLQQISDRVNDDDRFDGTVSHQKVAQMLRGVGLPKWTTLAPVVEVLAEWSTPPRDPAVEVAKLKRLWDKADGGEASDEPVAAVPAGRLRSAFVLGGVTGETTYPSLEEAELQQFSRRLGAAVARAGVDLVVCSPFPDTADFHALMGYLESGAGGTVHMHRPVHPAVDAQSDQLRELLGPTAAARIRNWYYPGPETDDRESFGQAWVLCQLMALQHADAVLAVGGKPDKTASTILHLAEARQLPIVPFAFLGGAAERAFRRRDWQGVHPWLDTSRLTDKNAVDDAMIIANEMVTARVRRIDGPQGRPGVAFVSRAAVDADFTRPMDRHLSAAGIQVLYGDQEISSARMVEAAIEDAVLRSDLFIALWSRSYAASRFCYDELDLALQRHRAGRTRLWIINLDGSDIVPPDARELPQVTARTPREVAAVVRDLLAHTG
;
A
#
# COMPACT_ATOMS: atom_id res chain seq x y z
N MET A 1 39.70 66.98 2.00
CA MET A 1 39.64 66.32 0.68
C MET A 1 38.86 65.05 0.92
N THR A 2 37.53 65.16 0.79
CA THR A 2 36.54 64.20 1.27
C THR A 2 36.00 63.46 0.05
N PHE A 3 36.13 62.14 0.04
CA PHE A 3 35.61 61.27 -1.01
C PHE A 3 34.08 61.14 -0.87
N LEU A 4 33.39 61.29 -1.99
CA LEU A 4 31.95 61.18 -2.15
C LEU A 4 31.52 59.71 -2.22
N ASP A 5 30.65 59.36 -1.29
CA ASP A 5 29.37 58.66 -1.43
C ASP A 5 29.07 57.96 -2.78
N VAL A 6 28.91 56.63 -2.74
CA VAL A 6 28.14 55.85 -3.71
C VAL A 6 27.13 55.04 -2.90
N SER A 7 25.88 55.46 -3.04
CA SER A 7 24.66 54.92 -2.44
C SER A 7 24.43 53.44 -2.73
N ASP A 8 24.19 52.67 -1.67
CA ASP A 8 23.55 51.35 -1.70
C ASP A 8 22.13 51.50 -2.32
N GLY A 9 21.95 50.96 -3.51
CA GLY A 9 20.63 50.83 -4.12
C GLY A 9 19.87 49.69 -3.46
N GLU A 10 18.80 50.01 -2.71
CA GLU A 10 17.81 49.03 -2.26
C GLU A 10 17.33 48.18 -3.45
N MET A 11 17.70 46.91 -3.49
CA MET A 11 17.12 45.95 -4.43
C MET A 11 15.64 45.75 -4.08
N ARG A 12 14.76 46.48 -4.78
CA ARG A 12 13.31 46.31 -4.67
C ARG A 12 12.90 44.95 -5.25
N GLY A 13 12.73 43.97 -4.37
CA GLY A 13 12.05 42.72 -4.69
C GLY A 13 10.59 42.97 -5.10
N VAL A 14 9.96 41.99 -5.75
CA VAL A 14 8.51 42.03 -5.98
C VAL A 14 7.80 41.74 -4.65
N ASP A 15 6.93 42.65 -4.21
CA ASP A 15 6.09 42.44 -3.03
C ASP A 15 4.91 41.52 -3.34
N LEU A 16 4.49 40.75 -2.33
CA LEU A 16 3.28 39.95 -2.38
C LEU A 16 2.07 40.91 -2.43
N PRO A 17 1.15 40.80 -3.39
CA PRO A 17 -0.05 41.65 -3.44
C PRO A 17 -0.90 41.51 -2.17
N GLY A 18 -1.51 42.61 -1.74
CA GLY A 18 -2.45 42.60 -0.62
C GLY A 18 -3.76 41.87 -0.96
N PRO A 19 -4.57 41.52 0.06
CA PRO A 19 -5.86 40.83 -0.10
C PRO A 19 -6.89 41.52 -1.00
N GLU A 20 -6.76 42.83 -1.19
CA GLU A 20 -7.57 43.62 -2.09
C GLU A 20 -7.24 43.39 -3.59
N VAL A 21 -6.01 42.95 -3.90
CA VAL A 21 -5.56 42.64 -5.27
C VAL A 21 -5.59 41.13 -5.54
N LEU A 22 -5.18 40.32 -4.56
CA LEU A 22 -5.18 38.87 -4.63
C LEU A 22 -5.97 38.30 -3.43
N PRO A 23 -7.30 38.11 -3.57
CA PRO A 23 -8.15 37.65 -2.48
C PRO A 23 -7.77 36.22 -2.04
N PRO A 24 -8.14 35.81 -0.81
CA PRO A 24 -7.92 34.44 -0.34
C PRO A 24 -8.46 33.37 -1.32
N GLY A 25 -7.69 32.31 -1.55
CA GLY A 25 -8.03 31.21 -2.45
C GLY A 25 -6.80 30.49 -2.99
N SER A 26 -6.99 29.42 -3.76
CA SER A 26 -5.90 28.53 -4.21
C SER A 26 -4.81 29.24 -5.02
N LEU A 27 -5.18 30.25 -5.82
CA LEU A 27 -4.21 31.08 -6.54
C LEU A 27 -3.35 31.93 -5.59
N ARG A 28 -3.93 32.40 -4.48
CA ARG A 28 -3.19 33.11 -3.44
C ARG A 28 -2.22 32.18 -2.73
N ASP A 29 -2.66 30.97 -2.36
CA ASP A 29 -1.82 29.99 -1.68
C ASP A 29 -0.60 29.60 -2.55
N LEU A 30 -0.81 29.41 -3.85
CA LEU A 30 0.25 29.19 -4.83
C LEU A 30 1.22 30.37 -4.87
N THR A 31 0.70 31.59 -4.95
CA THR A 31 1.49 32.82 -5.03
C THR A 31 2.30 33.05 -3.76
N GLU A 32 1.72 32.78 -2.59
CA GLU A 32 2.39 32.86 -1.29
C GLU A 32 3.52 31.84 -1.17
N ALA A 33 3.31 30.59 -1.60
CA ALA A 33 4.34 29.56 -1.61
C ALA A 33 5.49 29.93 -2.56
N LEU A 34 5.19 30.48 -3.74
CA LEU A 34 6.20 30.96 -4.68
C LEU A 34 6.99 32.15 -4.10
N HIS A 35 6.33 33.06 -3.38
CA HIS A 35 6.98 34.17 -2.67
C HIS A 35 7.91 33.70 -1.56
N GLN A 36 7.54 32.64 -0.83
CA GLN A 36 8.42 32.05 0.19
C GLN A 36 9.72 31.53 -0.43
N LEU A 37 9.64 30.86 -1.58
CA LEU A 37 10.82 30.41 -2.32
C LEU A 37 11.62 31.58 -2.89
N TYR A 38 10.94 32.58 -3.45
CA TYR A 38 11.60 33.78 -3.98
C TYR A 38 12.40 34.52 -2.90
N ARG A 39 11.85 34.67 -1.70
CA ARG A 39 12.57 35.26 -0.55
C ARG A 39 13.69 34.36 -0.06
N ALA A 40 13.47 33.06 0.03
CA ALA A 40 14.51 32.10 0.43
C ALA A 40 15.70 32.10 -0.55
N ALA A 41 15.45 32.36 -1.84
CA ALA A 41 16.45 32.54 -2.89
C ALA A 41 17.19 33.89 -2.85
N GLY A 42 16.91 34.74 -1.86
CA GLY A 42 17.50 36.06 -1.72
C GLY A 42 16.88 37.14 -2.62
N ALA A 43 15.62 36.94 -3.07
CA ALA A 43 14.86 37.90 -3.87
C ALA A 43 15.62 38.43 -5.10
N ARG A 44 16.20 37.51 -5.89
CA ARG A 44 16.97 37.83 -7.10
C ARG A 44 16.16 38.66 -8.11
N SER A 45 16.85 39.32 -9.04
CA SER A 45 16.15 40.09 -10.07
C SER A 45 15.35 39.14 -10.99
N LEU A 46 14.22 39.61 -11.49
CA LEU A 46 13.38 38.80 -12.39
C LEU A 46 14.10 38.43 -13.69
N GLN A 47 15.04 39.28 -14.10
CA GLN A 47 15.91 39.03 -15.24
C GLN A 47 16.90 37.90 -14.94
N GLN A 48 17.53 37.87 -13.76
CA GLN A 48 18.40 36.77 -13.35
C GLN A 48 17.66 35.43 -13.35
N ILE A 49 16.43 35.38 -12.83
CA ILE A 49 15.61 34.16 -12.82
C ILE A 49 15.30 33.71 -14.26
N SER A 50 14.89 34.66 -15.11
CA SER A 50 14.56 34.43 -16.52
C SER A 50 15.76 33.91 -17.31
N ASP A 51 16.92 34.57 -17.20
CA ASP A 51 18.16 34.20 -17.88
C ASP A 51 18.61 32.81 -17.42
N ARG A 52 18.59 32.53 -16.10
CA ARG A 52 18.96 31.22 -15.57
C ARG A 52 18.08 30.08 -16.09
N VAL A 53 16.77 30.30 -16.21
CA VAL A 53 15.85 29.29 -16.77
C VAL A 53 16.11 29.09 -18.26
N ASN A 54 16.38 30.15 -19.02
CA ASN A 54 16.59 30.07 -20.47
C ASN A 54 17.97 29.50 -20.85
N ASP A 55 18.98 29.66 -19.98
CA ASP A 55 20.34 29.17 -20.20
C ASP A 55 20.53 27.71 -19.75
N ASP A 56 19.51 27.06 -19.19
CA ASP A 56 19.59 25.69 -18.66
C ASP A 56 18.89 24.71 -19.61
N ASP A 57 19.70 23.89 -20.30
CA ASP A 57 19.26 22.91 -21.30
C ASP A 57 18.30 21.83 -20.74
N ARG A 58 18.10 21.76 -19.41
CA ARG A 58 17.11 20.88 -18.77
C ARG A 58 15.67 21.31 -19.03
N PHE A 59 15.42 22.57 -19.38
CA PHE A 59 14.08 23.13 -19.48
C PHE A 59 13.63 23.34 -20.92
N ASP A 60 12.48 22.75 -21.27
CA ASP A 60 11.86 22.96 -22.57
C ASP A 60 11.09 24.29 -22.61
N GLY A 61 11.71 25.32 -23.22
CA GLY A 61 11.06 26.56 -23.61
C GLY A 61 11.57 27.82 -22.89
N THR A 62 11.06 28.98 -23.31
CA THR A 62 11.55 30.28 -22.83
C THR A 62 10.61 30.93 -21.81
N VAL A 63 11.15 31.39 -20.69
CA VAL A 63 10.45 32.19 -19.69
C VAL A 63 11.00 33.61 -19.72
N SER A 64 10.15 34.61 -20.01
CA SER A 64 10.51 36.03 -19.95
C SER A 64 10.38 36.59 -18.53
N HIS A 65 11.22 37.55 -18.15
CA HIS A 65 11.12 38.26 -16.86
C HIS A 65 9.72 38.86 -16.57
N GLN A 66 8.96 39.28 -17.60
CA GLN A 66 7.58 39.76 -17.44
C GLN A 66 6.63 38.64 -16.98
N LYS A 67 6.81 37.41 -17.46
CA LYS A 67 6.04 36.24 -17.01
C LYS A 67 6.38 35.88 -15.56
N VAL A 68 7.66 35.93 -15.18
CA VAL A 68 8.08 35.76 -13.77
C VAL A 68 7.43 36.83 -12.88
N ALA A 69 7.37 38.09 -13.35
CA ALA A 69 6.68 39.17 -12.65
C ALA A 69 5.18 38.89 -12.46
N GLN A 70 4.51 38.35 -13.50
CA GLN A 70 3.09 38.00 -13.44
C GLN A 70 2.83 36.87 -12.45
N MET A 71 3.68 35.85 -12.42
CA MET A 71 3.59 34.75 -11.45
C MET A 71 3.70 35.25 -10.01
N LEU A 72 4.69 36.09 -9.71
CA LEU A 72 4.87 36.67 -8.36
C LEU A 72 3.77 37.65 -7.98
N ARG A 73 3.06 38.24 -8.94
CA ARG A 73 1.90 39.11 -8.68
C ARG A 73 0.57 38.35 -8.65
N GLY A 74 0.58 37.03 -8.84
CA GLY A 74 -0.65 36.23 -8.93
C GLY A 74 -1.57 36.64 -10.08
N VAL A 75 -1.01 37.20 -11.18
CA VAL A 75 -1.79 37.68 -12.33
C VAL A 75 -2.06 36.50 -13.27
N GLY A 76 -3.22 35.87 -13.08
CA GLY A 76 -3.64 34.69 -13.83
C GLY A 76 -2.84 33.43 -13.46
N LEU A 77 -3.38 32.27 -13.79
CA LEU A 77 -2.69 31.01 -13.53
C LEU A 77 -1.65 30.74 -14.64
N PRO A 78 -0.34 30.66 -14.33
CA PRO A 78 0.67 30.33 -15.34
C PRO A 78 0.50 28.88 -15.82
N LYS A 79 0.96 28.56 -17.03
CA LYS A 79 1.06 27.15 -17.43
C LYS A 79 2.10 26.42 -16.57
N TRP A 80 1.82 25.18 -16.20
CA TRP A 80 2.75 24.38 -15.39
C TRP A 80 4.15 24.25 -16.02
N THR A 81 4.23 24.04 -17.33
CA THR A 81 5.49 23.96 -18.09
C THR A 81 6.34 25.24 -17.99
N THR A 82 5.74 26.37 -17.65
CA THR A 82 6.45 27.65 -17.46
C THR A 82 6.76 27.89 -15.98
N LEU A 83 5.93 27.40 -15.06
CA LEU A 83 6.11 27.59 -13.63
C LEU A 83 7.17 26.64 -13.03
N ALA A 84 7.16 25.36 -13.42
CA ALA A 84 8.05 24.35 -12.83
C ALA A 84 9.55 24.74 -12.92
N PRO A 85 10.08 25.19 -14.07
CA PRO A 85 11.48 25.63 -14.16
C PRO A 85 11.84 26.77 -13.21
N VAL A 86 10.91 27.72 -13.01
CA VAL A 86 11.11 28.84 -12.08
C VAL A 86 11.18 28.33 -10.64
N VAL A 87 10.36 27.34 -10.27
CA VAL A 87 10.37 26.73 -8.93
C VAL A 87 11.70 26.02 -8.68
N GLU A 88 12.19 25.26 -9.65
CA GLU A 88 13.48 24.55 -9.55
C GLU A 88 14.64 25.52 -9.33
N VAL A 89 14.74 26.56 -10.15
CA VAL A 89 15.79 27.58 -10.02
C VAL A 89 15.73 28.29 -8.66
N LEU A 90 14.53 28.63 -8.17
CA LEU A 90 14.39 29.27 -6.86
C LEU A 90 14.72 28.32 -5.71
N ALA A 91 14.40 27.03 -5.82
CA ALA A 91 14.76 26.02 -4.83
C ALA A 91 16.28 25.81 -4.77
N GLU A 92 16.95 25.74 -5.93
CA GLU A 92 18.42 25.66 -6.04
C GLU A 92 19.11 26.87 -5.40
N TRP A 93 18.56 28.08 -5.58
CA TRP A 93 19.10 29.32 -5.02
C TRP A 93 18.74 29.58 -3.56
N SER A 94 17.83 28.79 -2.98
CA SER A 94 17.36 29.00 -1.62
C SER A 94 18.48 28.82 -0.58
N THR A 95 18.43 29.60 0.49
CA THR A 95 19.30 29.46 1.67
C THR A 95 18.45 29.28 2.93
N PRO A 96 18.49 28.10 3.59
CA PRO A 96 19.27 26.90 3.23
C PRO A 96 18.83 26.28 1.90
N PRO A 97 19.71 25.51 1.22
CA PRO A 97 19.36 24.80 0.00
C PRO A 97 18.13 23.93 0.21
N ARG A 98 17.18 23.98 -0.73
CA ARG A 98 15.97 23.17 -0.71
C ARG A 98 16.02 22.18 -1.87
N ASP A 99 15.47 20.99 -1.66
CA ASP A 99 15.36 19.98 -2.71
C ASP A 99 14.38 20.46 -3.81
N PRO A 100 14.84 20.67 -5.06
CA PRO A 100 13.99 21.12 -6.15
C PRO A 100 12.81 20.18 -6.40
N ALA A 101 12.98 18.86 -6.29
CA ALA A 101 11.91 17.90 -6.56
C ALA A 101 10.77 18.02 -5.54
N VAL A 102 11.11 18.26 -4.27
CA VAL A 102 10.13 18.44 -3.18
C VAL A 102 9.34 19.73 -3.36
N GLU A 103 10.00 20.83 -3.69
CA GLU A 103 9.34 22.13 -3.89
C GLU A 103 8.50 22.16 -5.17
N VAL A 104 8.97 21.55 -6.26
CA VAL A 104 8.17 21.35 -7.48
C VAL A 104 6.91 20.53 -7.18
N ALA A 105 7.02 19.41 -6.46
CA ALA A 105 5.86 18.60 -6.10
C ALA A 105 4.87 19.36 -5.20
N LYS A 106 5.36 20.18 -4.27
CA LYS A 106 4.53 21.03 -3.41
C LYS A 106 3.78 22.09 -4.21
N LEU A 107 4.48 22.86 -5.06
CA LEU A 107 3.84 23.90 -5.86
C LEU A 107 2.95 23.33 -6.96
N LYS A 108 3.21 22.12 -7.46
CA LYS A 108 2.32 21.39 -8.38
C LYS A 108 0.94 21.19 -7.77
N ARG A 109 0.86 20.75 -6.52
CA ARG A 109 -0.42 20.55 -5.82
C ARG A 109 -1.22 21.83 -5.67
N LEU A 110 -0.55 22.94 -5.33
CA LEU A 110 -1.20 24.25 -5.22
C LEU A 110 -1.66 24.76 -6.59
N TRP A 111 -0.87 24.50 -7.62
CA TRP A 111 -1.21 24.81 -9.00
C TRP A 111 -2.44 24.00 -9.48
N ASP A 112 -2.50 22.70 -9.20
CA ASP A 112 -3.64 21.84 -9.56
C ASP A 112 -4.93 22.34 -8.91
N LYS A 113 -4.89 22.71 -7.62
CA LYS A 113 -6.02 23.35 -6.92
C LYS A 113 -6.47 24.64 -7.60
N ALA A 114 -5.52 25.45 -8.08
CA ALA A 114 -5.81 26.72 -8.71
C ALA A 114 -6.30 26.58 -10.18
N ASP A 115 -5.94 25.50 -10.88
CA ASP A 115 -6.38 25.19 -12.26
C ASP A 115 -7.82 24.67 -12.33
N GLY A 116 -8.49 24.50 -11.19
CA GLY A 116 -9.80 23.86 -11.12
C GLY A 116 -9.72 22.34 -11.30
N GLY A 117 -8.50 21.78 -11.30
CA GLY A 117 -8.32 20.36 -11.02
C GLY A 117 -8.71 20.12 -9.57
N GLU A 118 -9.62 19.20 -9.32
CA GLU A 118 -9.89 18.69 -7.97
C GLU A 118 -8.61 18.00 -7.44
N ALA A 119 -7.63 18.77 -7.01
CA ALA A 119 -6.66 18.32 -6.03
C ALA A 119 -7.44 18.22 -4.72
N SER A 120 -8.09 17.06 -4.54
CA SER A 120 -8.83 16.66 -3.36
C SER A 120 -8.02 16.98 -2.12
N ASP A 121 -8.44 18.04 -1.42
CA ASP A 121 -7.99 18.40 -0.08
C ASP A 121 -8.83 17.68 0.99
N GLU A 122 -9.56 16.63 0.60
CA GLU A 122 -9.95 15.64 1.58
C GLU A 122 -8.66 15.09 2.21
N PRO A 123 -8.55 15.02 3.55
CA PRO A 123 -7.52 14.18 4.14
C PRO A 123 -7.65 12.84 3.45
N VAL A 124 -6.62 12.41 2.70
CA VAL A 124 -6.57 11.08 2.06
C VAL A 124 -7.21 10.15 3.06
N ALA A 125 -8.44 9.68 2.76
CA ALA A 125 -9.24 8.94 3.73
C ALA A 125 -8.31 7.91 4.32
N ALA A 126 -8.04 8.01 5.63
CA ALA A 126 -6.92 7.33 6.26
C ALA A 126 -6.93 5.88 5.75
N VAL A 127 -5.90 5.49 4.98
CA VAL A 127 -5.86 4.16 4.37
C VAL A 127 -6.11 3.19 5.52
N PRO A 128 -7.23 2.44 5.50
CA PRO A 128 -7.58 1.65 6.66
C PRO A 128 -6.46 0.65 6.93
N ALA A 129 -6.17 0.43 8.21
CA ALA A 129 -5.16 -0.55 8.60
C ALA A 129 -5.40 -1.87 7.86
N GLY A 130 -4.33 -2.42 7.28
CA GLY A 130 -4.39 -3.62 6.45
C GLY A 130 -4.85 -4.82 7.26
N ARG A 131 -5.84 -5.53 6.73
CA ARG A 131 -6.35 -6.81 7.27
C ARG A 131 -5.60 -8.02 6.73
N LEU A 132 -4.59 -7.80 5.91
CA LEU A 132 -3.65 -8.82 5.46
C LEU A 132 -2.27 -8.57 6.06
N ARG A 133 -1.49 -9.65 6.18
CA ARG A 133 -0.09 -9.58 6.56
C ARG A 133 0.76 -9.16 5.38
N SER A 134 0.51 -9.71 4.20
CA SER A 134 1.36 -9.51 3.02
C SER A 134 0.61 -9.39 1.69
N ALA A 135 1.05 -8.47 0.82
CA ALA A 135 0.51 -8.25 -0.51
C ALA A 135 1.57 -8.48 -1.60
N PHE A 136 1.27 -9.35 -2.57
CA PHE A 136 2.14 -9.57 -3.74
C PHE A 136 1.75 -8.64 -4.88
N VAL A 137 2.65 -7.73 -5.23
CA VAL A 137 2.48 -6.92 -6.44
C VAL A 137 3.01 -7.70 -7.63
N LEU A 138 2.17 -7.85 -8.65
CA LEU A 138 2.49 -8.60 -9.86
C LEU A 138 2.09 -7.78 -11.10
N GLY A 139 3.02 -7.58 -12.02
CA GLY A 139 2.68 -6.85 -13.24
C GLY A 139 3.86 -6.33 -14.02
N GLY A 140 3.56 -5.55 -15.04
CA GLY A 140 4.54 -4.95 -15.92
C GLY A 140 3.88 -4.33 -17.14
N VAL A 141 4.69 -3.92 -18.10
CA VAL A 141 4.20 -3.53 -19.42
C VAL A 141 3.48 -4.70 -20.09
N THR A 142 2.41 -4.42 -20.82
CA THR A 142 1.62 -5.42 -21.54
C THR A 142 2.26 -5.78 -22.88
N GLY A 143 2.92 -4.81 -23.53
CA GLY A 143 3.39 -4.95 -24.90
C GLY A 143 2.27 -5.05 -25.93
N GLU A 144 1.02 -4.75 -25.55
CA GLU A 144 -0.16 -4.76 -26.43
C GLU A 144 -0.55 -3.33 -26.89
N THR A 145 0.03 -2.29 -26.29
CA THR A 145 -0.25 -0.88 -26.62
C THR A 145 0.50 -0.38 -27.87
N THR A 146 -0.07 0.62 -28.54
CA THR A 146 0.61 1.38 -29.60
C THR A 146 1.53 2.50 -29.06
N TYR A 147 1.46 2.80 -27.76
CA TYR A 147 2.24 3.86 -27.11
C TYR A 147 3.07 3.34 -25.91
N PRO A 148 4.20 2.65 -26.16
CA PRO A 148 4.98 2.00 -25.09
C PRO A 148 5.45 2.94 -23.99
N SER A 149 5.96 4.12 -24.34
CA SER A 149 6.45 5.09 -23.35
C SER A 149 5.35 5.64 -22.43
N LEU A 150 4.12 5.76 -22.94
CA LEU A 150 2.97 6.17 -22.12
C LEU A 150 2.57 5.06 -21.15
N GLU A 151 2.53 3.81 -21.63
CA GLU A 151 2.26 2.64 -20.79
C GLU A 151 3.30 2.50 -19.67
N GLU A 152 4.59 2.65 -19.98
CA GLU A 152 5.67 2.61 -18.99
C GLU A 152 5.49 3.69 -17.91
N ALA A 153 5.17 4.93 -18.32
CA ALA A 153 4.93 6.02 -17.40
C ALA A 153 3.70 5.78 -16.49
N GLU A 154 2.60 5.28 -17.07
CA GLU A 154 1.39 4.96 -16.30
C GLU A 154 1.62 3.80 -15.33
N LEU A 155 2.30 2.74 -15.76
CA LEU A 155 2.71 1.63 -14.92
C LEU A 155 3.56 2.12 -13.75
N GLN A 156 4.59 2.92 -14.02
CA GLN A 156 5.49 3.45 -13.02
C GLN A 156 4.75 4.26 -11.96
N GLN A 157 3.93 5.23 -12.40
CA GLN A 157 3.18 6.10 -11.52
C GLN A 157 2.19 5.30 -10.67
N PHE A 158 1.45 4.39 -11.29
CA PHE A 158 0.46 3.55 -10.61
C PHE A 158 1.13 2.63 -9.58
N SER A 159 2.15 1.87 -9.99
CA SER A 159 2.84 0.93 -9.11
C SER A 159 3.52 1.62 -7.94
N ARG A 160 4.12 2.81 -8.13
CA ARG A 160 4.64 3.62 -7.01
C ARG A 160 3.55 3.98 -6.00
N ARG A 161 2.40 4.48 -6.47
CA ARG A 161 1.26 4.79 -5.59
C ARG A 161 0.73 3.55 -4.88
N LEU A 162 0.66 2.42 -5.58
CA LEU A 162 0.24 1.13 -5.02
C LEU A 162 1.17 0.69 -3.89
N GLY A 163 2.49 0.72 -4.12
CA GLY A 163 3.48 0.42 -3.09
C GLY A 163 3.33 1.32 -1.85
N ALA A 164 3.12 2.63 -2.07
CA ALA A 164 2.89 3.56 -0.97
C ALA A 164 1.58 3.27 -0.22
N ALA A 165 0.51 2.85 -0.91
CA ALA A 165 -0.76 2.47 -0.29
C ALA A 165 -0.62 1.21 0.57
N VAL A 166 0.10 0.19 0.09
CA VAL A 166 0.43 -1.02 0.86
C VAL A 166 1.21 -0.66 2.13
N ALA A 167 2.20 0.22 2.02
CA ALA A 167 3.01 0.67 3.16
C ALA A 167 2.18 1.43 4.20
N ARG A 168 1.32 2.37 3.76
CA ARG A 168 0.43 3.13 4.66
C ARG A 168 -0.57 2.23 5.38
N ALA A 169 -0.98 1.12 4.76
CA ALA A 169 -1.82 0.12 5.39
C ALA A 169 -1.06 -0.75 6.42
N GLY A 170 0.27 -0.65 6.52
CA GLY A 170 1.08 -1.46 7.43
C GLY A 170 1.14 -2.94 7.01
N VAL A 171 1.05 -3.22 5.71
CA VAL A 171 1.10 -4.56 5.11
C VAL A 171 2.49 -4.80 4.54
N ASP A 172 3.06 -5.99 4.74
CA ASP A 172 4.34 -6.33 4.14
C ASP A 172 4.22 -6.45 2.61
N LEU A 173 5.19 -5.89 1.90
CA LEU A 173 5.22 -5.94 0.44
C LEU A 173 5.96 -7.20 -0.02
N VAL A 174 5.34 -8.00 -0.88
CA VAL A 174 5.98 -9.13 -1.56
C VAL A 174 6.25 -8.73 -3.00
N VAL A 175 7.49 -8.90 -3.45
CA VAL A 175 7.95 -8.59 -4.82
C VAL A 175 8.99 -9.61 -5.26
N CYS A 176 9.14 -9.79 -6.57
CA CYS A 176 10.15 -10.68 -7.15
C CYS A 176 11.21 -9.90 -7.94
N SER A 177 10.81 -8.86 -8.66
CA SER A 177 11.68 -8.24 -9.66
C SER A 177 12.37 -6.97 -9.17
N PRO A 178 13.71 -6.88 -9.24
CA PRO A 178 14.44 -5.62 -9.05
C PRO A 178 14.54 -4.79 -10.35
N PHE A 179 13.87 -5.18 -11.44
CA PHE A 179 14.05 -4.56 -12.75
C PHE A 179 13.11 -3.38 -13.01
N PRO A 180 13.59 -2.26 -13.58
CA PRO A 180 12.80 -1.04 -13.80
C PRO A 180 11.58 -1.18 -14.70
N ASP A 181 11.48 -2.22 -15.52
CA ASP A 181 10.35 -2.46 -16.44
C ASP A 181 9.18 -3.24 -15.79
N THR A 182 9.24 -3.44 -14.47
CA THR A 182 8.27 -4.25 -13.73
C THR A 182 7.46 -3.45 -12.72
N ALA A 183 6.22 -3.90 -12.48
CA ALA A 183 5.37 -3.33 -11.44
C ALA A 183 6.02 -3.47 -10.05
N ASP A 184 6.67 -4.61 -9.80
CA ASP A 184 7.38 -4.94 -8.57
C ASP A 184 8.39 -3.86 -8.17
N PHE A 185 9.27 -3.46 -9.09
CA PHE A 185 10.31 -2.47 -8.83
C PHE A 185 9.71 -1.11 -8.44
N HIS A 186 8.70 -0.64 -9.18
CA HIS A 186 8.07 0.64 -8.88
C HIS A 186 7.25 0.61 -7.59
N ALA A 187 6.58 -0.51 -7.29
CA ALA A 187 5.92 -0.69 -6.00
C ALA A 187 6.92 -0.74 -4.85
N LEU A 188 8.07 -1.39 -5.01
CA LEU A 188 9.15 -1.36 -4.04
C LEU A 188 9.59 0.08 -3.73
N MET A 189 9.85 0.88 -4.77
CA MET A 189 10.27 2.28 -4.58
C MET A 189 9.22 3.07 -3.81
N GLY A 190 7.94 3.03 -4.23
CA GLY A 190 6.87 3.75 -3.56
C GLY A 190 6.62 3.28 -2.12
N TYR A 191 6.80 1.98 -1.85
CA TYR A 191 6.67 1.42 -0.50
C TYR A 191 7.76 1.94 0.44
N LEU A 192 9.02 1.97 -0.03
CA LEU A 192 10.15 2.43 0.77
C LEU A 192 10.12 3.96 0.97
N GLU A 193 9.80 4.72 -0.08
CA GLU A 193 9.69 6.19 -0.07
C GLU A 193 8.56 6.70 0.85
N SER A 194 7.53 5.89 1.10
CA SER A 194 6.42 6.26 1.98
C SER A 194 6.86 6.60 3.42
N GLY A 195 8.04 6.11 3.85
CA GLY A 195 8.52 6.24 5.22
C GLY A 195 7.70 5.47 6.26
N ALA A 196 6.64 4.77 5.86
CA ALA A 196 5.88 3.89 6.75
C ALA A 196 6.74 2.70 7.18
N GLY A 197 6.38 2.05 8.29
CA GLY A 197 7.06 0.84 8.77
C GLY A 197 6.86 -0.38 7.85
N GLY A 198 7.17 -1.57 8.35
CA GLY A 198 6.95 -2.83 7.63
C GLY A 198 8.12 -3.29 6.76
N THR A 199 7.96 -4.49 6.21
CA THR A 199 9.02 -5.28 5.58
C THR A 199 8.72 -5.47 4.10
N VAL A 200 9.77 -5.54 3.28
CA VAL A 200 9.71 -6.01 1.91
C VAL A 200 10.27 -7.42 1.84
N HIS A 201 9.51 -8.38 1.32
CA HIS A 201 9.96 -9.73 1.00
C HIS A 201 10.33 -9.77 -0.47
N MET A 202 11.63 -9.80 -0.76
CA MET A 202 12.17 -9.87 -2.12
C MET A 202 12.51 -11.32 -2.45
N HIS A 203 11.74 -11.93 -3.36
CA HIS A 203 11.92 -13.31 -3.82
C HIS A 203 12.77 -13.34 -5.09
N ARG A 204 13.99 -13.88 -5.01
CA ARG A 204 14.94 -13.81 -6.12
C ARG A 204 15.79 -15.08 -6.31
N PRO A 205 16.22 -15.37 -7.55
CA PRO A 205 17.12 -16.48 -7.81
C PRO A 205 18.54 -16.12 -7.35
N VAL A 206 19.30 -17.13 -6.90
CA VAL A 206 20.72 -17.00 -6.63
C VAL A 206 21.46 -16.97 -7.96
N HIS A 207 21.97 -15.79 -8.33
CA HIS A 207 22.74 -15.63 -9.56
C HIS A 207 23.61 -14.35 -9.50
N PRO A 208 24.90 -14.38 -9.92
CA PRO A 208 25.81 -13.23 -9.84
C PRO A 208 25.27 -11.93 -10.48
N ALA A 209 24.62 -12.02 -11.64
CA ALA A 209 24.03 -10.85 -12.29
C ALA A 209 22.88 -10.22 -11.49
N VAL A 210 22.10 -11.04 -10.77
CA VAL A 210 20.99 -10.56 -9.93
C VAL A 210 21.54 -9.98 -8.62
N ASP A 211 22.64 -10.54 -8.09
CA ASP A 211 23.36 -9.97 -6.95
C ASP A 211 23.92 -8.58 -7.27
N ALA A 212 24.59 -8.42 -8.42
CA ALA A 212 25.11 -7.12 -8.85
C ALA A 212 24.01 -6.05 -8.94
N GLN A 213 22.84 -6.40 -9.48
CA GLN A 213 21.71 -5.48 -9.54
C GLN A 213 21.09 -5.21 -8.17
N SER A 214 21.05 -6.21 -7.30
CA SER A 214 20.57 -6.04 -5.92
C SER A 214 21.48 -5.09 -5.14
N ASP A 215 22.79 -5.13 -5.37
CA ASP A 215 23.74 -4.22 -4.75
C ASP A 215 23.60 -2.79 -5.27
N GLN A 216 23.41 -2.61 -6.59
CA GLN A 216 23.09 -1.30 -7.17
C GLN A 216 21.79 -0.71 -6.59
N LEU A 217 20.75 -1.55 -6.44
CA LEU A 217 19.50 -1.15 -5.82
C LEU A 217 19.70 -0.75 -4.34
N ARG A 218 20.49 -1.49 -3.57
CA ARG A 218 20.81 -1.14 -2.18
C ARG A 218 21.56 0.19 -2.07
N GLU A 219 22.50 0.45 -2.97
CA GLU A 219 23.23 1.71 -3.04
C GLU A 219 22.28 2.87 -3.32
N LEU A 220 21.39 2.71 -4.31
CA LEU A 220 20.37 3.71 -4.65
C LEU A 220 19.42 4.02 -3.48
N LEU A 221 19.02 3.00 -2.72
CA LEU A 221 18.07 3.14 -1.62
C LEU A 221 18.71 3.69 -0.34
N GLY A 222 20.02 3.51 -0.17
CA GLY A 222 20.72 3.78 1.08
C GLY A 222 20.43 2.75 2.19
N PRO A 223 21.22 2.76 3.27
CA PRO A 223 21.24 1.69 4.27
C PRO A 223 19.93 1.53 5.03
N THR A 224 19.24 2.63 5.34
CA THR A 224 17.99 2.61 6.12
C THR A 224 16.86 1.94 5.37
N ALA A 225 16.64 2.29 4.10
CA ALA A 225 15.60 1.68 3.28
C ALA A 225 15.97 0.24 2.90
N ALA A 226 17.24 -0.02 2.58
CA ALA A 226 17.74 -1.35 2.28
C ALA A 226 17.56 -2.35 3.45
N ALA A 227 17.68 -1.89 4.70
CA ALA A 227 17.49 -2.74 5.88
C ALA A 227 16.06 -3.31 6.02
N ARG A 228 15.07 -2.72 5.34
CA ARG A 228 13.69 -3.20 5.30
C ARG A 228 13.48 -4.33 4.28
N ILE A 229 14.45 -4.60 3.40
CA ILE A 229 14.37 -5.64 2.39
C ILE A 229 14.91 -6.95 2.94
N ARG A 230 14.02 -7.93 3.12
CA ARG A 230 14.34 -9.32 3.45
C ARG A 230 14.40 -10.14 2.16
N ASN A 231 15.60 -10.65 1.87
CA ASN A 231 15.84 -11.42 0.66
C ASN A 231 15.53 -12.90 0.91
N TRP A 232 14.70 -13.47 0.05
CA TRP A 232 14.39 -14.88 -0.04
C TRP A 232 15.07 -15.44 -1.28
N TYR A 233 15.94 -16.42 -1.07
CA TYR A 233 16.82 -16.96 -2.08
C TYR A 233 16.29 -18.29 -2.59
N TYR A 234 16.22 -18.42 -3.91
CA TYR A 234 15.81 -19.64 -4.60
C TYR A 234 16.90 -20.11 -5.55
N PRO A 235 16.90 -21.39 -5.94
CA PRO A 235 17.81 -21.89 -6.97
C PRO A 235 17.85 -20.98 -8.19
N GLY A 236 19.07 -20.73 -8.68
CA GLY A 236 19.32 -19.99 -9.91
C GLY A 236 18.92 -20.77 -11.16
N PRO A 237 19.12 -20.19 -12.35
CA PRO A 237 18.95 -20.93 -13.59
C PRO A 237 19.98 -22.06 -13.70
N GLU A 238 19.58 -23.21 -14.26
CA GLU A 238 20.48 -24.36 -14.48
C GLU A 238 21.53 -24.07 -15.58
N THR A 239 21.21 -23.16 -16.50
CA THR A 239 22.05 -22.72 -17.62
C THR A 239 21.88 -21.22 -17.84
N ASP A 240 22.87 -20.57 -18.47
CA ASP A 240 22.87 -19.11 -18.66
C ASP A 240 21.95 -18.60 -19.79
N ASP A 241 21.09 -19.46 -20.36
CA ASP A 241 20.16 -19.06 -21.40
C ASP A 241 18.88 -18.42 -20.85
N ARG A 242 18.21 -17.66 -21.71
CA ARG A 242 17.02 -16.88 -21.36
C ARG A 242 15.86 -17.73 -20.84
N GLU A 243 15.73 -18.97 -21.30
CA GLU A 243 14.62 -19.84 -20.89
C GLU A 243 14.83 -20.32 -19.45
N SER A 244 16.03 -20.82 -19.14
CA SER A 244 16.42 -21.21 -17.78
C SER A 244 16.29 -20.05 -16.78
N PHE A 245 16.68 -18.83 -17.18
CA PHE A 245 16.41 -17.63 -16.38
C PHE A 245 14.92 -17.39 -16.16
N GLY A 246 14.10 -17.53 -17.20
CA GLY A 246 12.65 -17.42 -17.10
C GLY A 246 12.07 -18.41 -16.08
N GLN A 247 12.54 -19.66 -16.09
CA GLN A 247 12.09 -20.70 -15.15
C GLN A 247 12.48 -20.37 -13.69
N ALA A 248 13.71 -19.90 -13.46
CA ALA A 248 14.15 -19.46 -12.13
C ALA A 248 13.28 -18.31 -11.58
N TRP A 249 12.90 -17.36 -12.43
CA TRP A 249 11.98 -16.28 -12.06
C TRP A 249 10.55 -16.76 -11.81
N VAL A 250 10.04 -17.71 -12.61
CA VAL A 250 8.75 -18.36 -12.33
C VAL A 250 8.76 -18.99 -10.95
N LEU A 251 9.82 -19.73 -10.60
CA LEU A 251 9.95 -20.34 -9.27
C LEU A 251 9.86 -19.28 -8.16
N CYS A 252 10.55 -18.16 -8.30
CA CYS A 252 10.48 -17.06 -7.33
C CYS A 252 9.06 -16.53 -7.18
N GLN A 253 8.34 -16.31 -8.29
CA GLN A 253 6.95 -15.86 -8.27
C GLN A 253 5.98 -16.89 -7.67
N LEU A 254 6.21 -18.19 -7.91
CA LEU A 254 5.43 -19.27 -7.29
C LEU A 254 5.61 -19.29 -5.77
N MET A 255 6.83 -19.06 -5.29
CA MET A 255 7.14 -19.01 -3.88
C MET A 255 6.64 -17.72 -3.22
N ALA A 256 6.74 -16.58 -3.91
CA ALA A 256 6.13 -15.32 -3.49
C ALA A 256 4.62 -15.46 -3.31
N LEU A 257 3.94 -16.12 -4.26
CA LEU A 257 2.51 -16.40 -4.17
C LEU A 257 2.12 -17.23 -2.92
N GLN A 258 2.99 -18.13 -2.46
CA GLN A 258 2.74 -18.89 -1.22
C GLN A 258 2.84 -18.03 0.05
N HIS A 259 3.56 -16.91 -0.01
CA HIS A 259 3.80 -16.02 1.14
C HIS A 259 2.82 -14.85 1.19
N ALA A 260 1.99 -14.68 0.16
CA ALA A 260 1.08 -13.56 0.01
C ALA A 260 -0.35 -13.92 0.45
N ASP A 261 -1.04 -12.97 1.09
CA ASP A 261 -2.46 -13.12 1.41
C ASP A 261 -3.37 -12.57 0.31
N ALA A 262 -2.85 -11.71 -0.55
CA ALA A 262 -3.52 -11.16 -1.72
C ALA A 262 -2.52 -10.82 -2.84
N VAL A 263 -3.01 -10.84 -4.09
CA VAL A 263 -2.27 -10.37 -5.26
C VAL A 263 -2.85 -9.05 -5.76
N LEU A 264 -2.01 -8.04 -5.91
CA LEU A 264 -2.36 -6.75 -6.50
C LEU A 264 -1.74 -6.70 -7.90
N ALA A 265 -2.58 -6.78 -8.93
CA ALA A 265 -2.13 -6.99 -10.30
C ALA A 265 -2.40 -5.80 -11.21
N VAL A 266 -1.44 -5.45 -12.08
CA VAL A 266 -1.57 -4.38 -13.08
C VAL A 266 -0.80 -4.72 -14.36
N GLY A 267 -1.44 -4.60 -15.52
CA GLY A 267 -0.84 -4.90 -16.81
C GLY A 267 -0.31 -6.34 -16.91
N GLY A 268 0.94 -6.46 -17.36
CA GLY A 268 1.69 -7.71 -17.51
C GLY A 268 1.42 -8.41 -18.84
N LYS A 269 2.47 -9.03 -19.40
CA LYS A 269 2.37 -9.76 -20.66
C LYS A 269 1.51 -11.02 -20.52
N PRO A 270 0.51 -11.22 -21.39
CA PRO A 270 -0.42 -12.36 -21.29
C PRO A 270 0.23 -13.71 -21.67
N ASP A 271 1.31 -13.69 -22.45
CA ASP A 271 2.07 -14.88 -22.86
C ASP A 271 3.25 -15.19 -21.92
N LYS A 272 3.31 -14.51 -20.76
CA LYS A 272 4.37 -14.66 -19.75
C LYS A 272 3.81 -15.08 -18.40
N THR A 273 4.72 -15.14 -17.45
CA THR A 273 4.55 -15.72 -16.12
C THR A 273 3.40 -15.09 -15.33
N ALA A 274 3.15 -13.78 -15.49
CA ALA A 274 2.05 -13.08 -14.82
C ALA A 274 0.69 -13.77 -15.05
N SER A 275 0.42 -14.24 -16.27
CA SER A 275 -0.83 -14.98 -16.56
C SER A 275 -0.91 -16.30 -15.79
N THR A 276 0.18 -17.07 -15.75
CA THR A 276 0.27 -18.33 -15.00
C THR A 276 0.07 -18.11 -13.50
N ILE A 277 0.70 -17.08 -12.93
CA ILE A 277 0.59 -16.76 -11.51
C ILE A 277 -0.85 -16.35 -11.14
N LEU A 278 -1.52 -15.54 -11.98
CA LEU A 278 -2.91 -15.15 -11.75
C LEU A 278 -3.87 -16.36 -11.80
N HIS A 279 -3.66 -17.29 -12.74
CA HIS A 279 -4.43 -18.54 -12.76
C HIS A 279 -4.19 -19.41 -11.52
N LEU A 280 -2.95 -19.49 -11.04
CA LEU A 280 -2.65 -20.24 -9.83
C LEU A 280 -3.26 -19.58 -8.57
N ALA A 281 -3.24 -18.25 -8.51
CA ALA A 281 -3.90 -17.49 -7.46
C ALA A 281 -5.42 -17.76 -7.45
N GLU A 282 -6.06 -17.76 -8.62
CA GLU A 282 -7.48 -18.13 -8.78
C GLU A 282 -7.75 -19.56 -8.30
N ALA A 283 -6.93 -20.53 -8.73
CA ALA A 283 -7.08 -21.95 -8.35
C ALA A 283 -6.92 -22.17 -6.84
N ARG A 284 -6.07 -21.38 -6.18
CA ARG A 284 -5.88 -21.38 -4.72
C ARG A 284 -6.91 -20.53 -3.97
N GLN A 285 -7.87 -19.93 -4.67
CA GLN A 285 -8.84 -18.99 -4.11
C GLN A 285 -8.18 -17.82 -3.35
N LEU A 286 -6.97 -17.43 -3.76
CA LEU A 286 -6.29 -16.28 -3.21
C LEU A 286 -6.98 -15.00 -3.73
N PRO A 287 -7.27 -14.01 -2.88
CA PRO A 287 -7.75 -12.71 -3.32
C PRO A 287 -6.85 -12.09 -4.38
N ILE A 288 -7.46 -11.59 -5.45
CA ILE A 288 -6.79 -10.88 -6.54
C ILE A 288 -7.51 -9.55 -6.71
N VAL A 289 -6.75 -8.45 -6.71
CA VAL A 289 -7.20 -7.11 -7.08
C VAL A 289 -6.59 -6.79 -8.45
N PRO A 290 -7.28 -7.11 -9.56
CA PRO A 290 -6.75 -6.90 -10.90
C PRO A 290 -7.15 -5.54 -11.46
N PHE A 291 -6.20 -4.60 -11.48
CA PHE A 291 -6.38 -3.32 -12.15
C PHE A 291 -6.27 -3.51 -13.67
N ALA A 292 -7.42 -3.39 -14.33
CA ALA A 292 -7.63 -3.69 -15.74
C ALA A 292 -7.29 -2.52 -16.68
N PHE A 293 -7.14 -1.30 -16.16
CA PHE A 293 -6.98 -0.09 -16.99
C PHE A 293 -5.80 -0.16 -17.96
N LEU A 294 -4.72 -0.87 -17.60
CA LEU A 294 -3.51 -0.98 -18.41
C LEU A 294 -3.57 -2.15 -19.43
N GLY A 295 -4.57 -3.03 -19.34
CA GLY A 295 -4.70 -4.21 -20.22
C GLY A 295 -3.95 -5.45 -19.73
N GLY A 296 -3.54 -6.32 -20.66
CA GLY A 296 -2.65 -7.44 -20.40
C GLY A 296 -3.22 -8.55 -19.51
N ALA A 297 -2.34 -9.19 -18.74
CA ALA A 297 -2.68 -10.32 -17.87
C ALA A 297 -3.68 -9.93 -16.76
N ALA A 298 -3.52 -8.73 -16.17
CA ALA A 298 -4.43 -8.21 -15.15
C ALA A 298 -5.84 -7.99 -15.69
N GLU A 299 -6.00 -7.35 -16.86
CA GLU A 299 -7.31 -7.20 -17.49
C GLU A 299 -7.96 -8.55 -17.81
N ARG A 300 -7.18 -9.52 -18.31
CA ARG A 300 -7.71 -10.86 -18.58
C ARG A 300 -8.18 -11.55 -17.30
N ALA A 301 -7.47 -11.39 -16.18
CA ALA A 301 -7.93 -11.89 -14.87
C ALA A 301 -9.23 -11.19 -14.41
N PHE A 302 -9.33 -9.88 -14.61
CA PHE A 302 -10.55 -9.13 -14.36
C PHE A 302 -11.73 -9.68 -15.19
N ARG A 303 -11.56 -9.88 -16.50
CA ARG A 303 -12.64 -10.34 -17.40
C ARG A 303 -13.09 -11.79 -17.16
N ARG A 304 -12.24 -12.65 -16.58
CA ARG A 304 -12.59 -14.07 -16.30
C ARG A 304 -13.58 -14.24 -15.16
N ARG A 305 -13.71 -13.26 -14.27
CA ARG A 305 -14.49 -13.39 -13.03
C ARG A 305 -15.83 -12.66 -13.15
N ASP A 306 -16.89 -13.33 -12.72
CA ASP A 306 -18.19 -12.69 -12.46
C ASP A 306 -18.11 -11.92 -11.14
N TRP A 307 -17.72 -10.65 -11.21
CA TRP A 307 -17.56 -9.79 -10.04
C TRP A 307 -18.87 -9.51 -9.32
N GLN A 308 -19.97 -9.31 -10.05
CA GLN A 308 -21.27 -9.04 -9.44
C GLN A 308 -21.78 -10.28 -8.68
N GLY A 309 -21.58 -11.48 -9.21
CA GLY A 309 -21.91 -12.72 -8.52
C GLY A 309 -21.00 -13.03 -7.32
N VAL A 310 -19.68 -12.82 -7.44
CA VAL A 310 -18.71 -13.21 -6.40
C VAL A 310 -18.48 -12.10 -5.36
N HIS A 311 -18.53 -10.83 -5.75
CA HIS A 311 -18.26 -9.66 -4.91
C HIS A 311 -19.28 -8.54 -5.19
N PRO A 312 -20.56 -8.71 -4.84
CA PRO A 312 -21.63 -7.74 -5.17
C PRO A 312 -21.42 -6.34 -4.54
N TRP A 313 -20.57 -6.24 -3.52
CA TRP A 313 -20.21 -4.97 -2.89
C TRP A 313 -19.16 -4.17 -3.68
N LEU A 314 -18.48 -4.79 -4.65
CA LEU A 314 -17.38 -4.17 -5.37
C LEU A 314 -17.90 -3.32 -6.53
N ASP A 315 -17.62 -2.03 -6.47
CA ASP A 315 -17.69 -1.16 -7.64
C ASP A 315 -16.53 -1.49 -8.60
N THR A 316 -16.83 -2.27 -9.64
CA THR A 316 -15.83 -2.72 -10.60
C THR A 316 -15.21 -1.57 -11.41
N SER A 317 -15.84 -0.40 -11.46
CA SER A 317 -15.27 0.76 -12.16
C SER A 317 -13.94 1.19 -11.55
N ARG A 318 -13.74 0.95 -10.24
CA ARG A 318 -12.48 1.18 -9.53
C ARG A 318 -11.33 0.33 -10.05
N LEU A 319 -11.60 -0.88 -10.54
CA LEU A 319 -10.57 -1.73 -11.13
C LEU A 319 -10.18 -1.29 -12.55
N THR A 320 -11.03 -0.50 -13.21
CA THR A 320 -10.78 0.04 -14.56
C THR A 320 -10.27 1.49 -14.55
N ASP A 321 -10.22 2.14 -13.39
CA ASP A 321 -9.75 3.51 -13.24
C ASP A 321 -8.31 3.55 -12.73
N LYS A 322 -7.41 4.16 -13.52
CA LYS A 322 -6.00 4.36 -13.14
C LYS A 322 -5.81 5.24 -11.90
N ASN A 323 -6.82 6.02 -11.53
CA ASN A 323 -6.75 6.92 -10.37
C ASN A 323 -7.16 6.24 -9.06
N ALA A 324 -7.85 5.09 -9.12
CA ALA A 324 -8.41 4.39 -7.98
C ALA A 324 -7.42 3.48 -7.22
N VAL A 325 -6.11 3.68 -7.39
CA VAL A 325 -5.08 2.89 -6.70
C VAL A 325 -5.17 2.97 -5.17
N ASP A 326 -5.66 4.09 -4.63
CA ASP A 326 -5.82 4.27 -3.19
C ASP A 326 -6.93 3.37 -2.62
N ASP A 327 -7.84 2.87 -3.46
CA ASP A 327 -8.86 1.89 -3.09
C ASP A 327 -8.30 0.44 -3.03
N ALA A 328 -7.08 0.19 -3.52
CA ALA A 328 -6.50 -1.15 -3.61
C ALA A 328 -6.55 -1.91 -2.28
N MET A 329 -6.17 -1.24 -1.19
CA MET A 329 -6.14 -1.86 0.14
C MET A 329 -7.53 -2.03 0.74
N ILE A 330 -8.47 -1.14 0.43
CA ILE A 330 -9.88 -1.27 0.84
C ILE A 330 -10.47 -2.53 0.18
N ILE A 331 -10.28 -2.67 -1.12
CA ILE A 331 -10.75 -3.81 -1.90
C ILE A 331 -10.09 -5.11 -1.40
N ALA A 332 -8.77 -5.11 -1.21
CA ALA A 332 -8.04 -6.29 -0.71
C ALA A 332 -8.51 -6.71 0.69
N ASN A 333 -8.67 -5.76 1.62
CA ASN A 333 -9.16 -6.01 2.98
C ASN A 333 -10.53 -6.70 2.97
N GLU A 334 -11.43 -6.25 2.11
CA GLU A 334 -12.80 -6.76 2.06
C GLU A 334 -12.87 -8.12 1.35
N MET A 335 -12.00 -8.37 0.37
CA MET A 335 -11.85 -9.70 -0.22
C MET A 335 -11.30 -10.72 0.79
N VAL A 336 -10.26 -10.38 1.55
CA VAL A 336 -9.71 -11.25 2.60
C VAL A 336 -10.76 -11.51 3.68
N THR A 337 -11.46 -10.47 4.12
CA THR A 337 -12.52 -10.58 5.12
C THR A 337 -13.67 -11.46 4.62
N ALA A 338 -14.11 -11.27 3.38
CA ALA A 338 -15.13 -12.12 2.76
C ALA A 338 -14.69 -13.59 2.66
N ARG A 339 -13.40 -13.85 2.43
CA ARG A 339 -12.83 -15.20 2.42
C ARG A 339 -12.91 -15.86 3.80
N VAL A 340 -12.59 -15.13 4.88
CA VAL A 340 -12.78 -15.62 6.27
C VAL A 340 -14.25 -15.88 6.60
N ARG A 341 -15.18 -15.04 6.12
CA ARG A 341 -16.62 -15.25 6.35
C ARG A 341 -17.15 -16.52 5.69
N ARG A 342 -16.63 -16.89 4.52
CA ARG A 342 -17.08 -18.05 3.74
C ARG A 342 -16.63 -19.40 4.29
N ILE A 343 -15.83 -19.42 5.36
CA ILE A 343 -15.37 -20.67 5.97
C ILE A 343 -16.58 -21.53 6.36
N ASP A 344 -16.61 -22.75 5.82
CA ASP A 344 -17.68 -23.71 6.01
C ASP A 344 -17.90 -24.01 7.51
N GLY A 345 -19.16 -24.25 7.88
CA GLY A 345 -19.53 -24.53 9.26
C GLY A 345 -21.04 -24.76 9.37
N PRO A 346 -21.55 -24.90 10.61
CA PRO A 346 -22.99 -25.07 10.85
C PRO A 346 -23.80 -23.99 10.14
N GLN A 347 -24.92 -24.39 9.52
CA GLN A 347 -25.83 -23.44 8.88
C GLN A 347 -26.54 -22.58 9.95
N GLY A 348 -26.63 -21.28 9.68
CA GLY A 348 -27.25 -20.30 10.55
C GLY A 348 -26.27 -19.40 11.28
N ARG A 349 -26.82 -18.53 12.13
CA ARG A 349 -26.05 -17.65 13.01
C ARG A 349 -25.51 -18.46 14.19
N PRO A 350 -24.22 -18.35 14.53
CA PRO A 350 -23.66 -19.06 15.68
C PRO A 350 -24.33 -18.58 16.97
N GLY A 351 -24.69 -19.51 17.87
CA GLY A 351 -25.26 -19.17 19.17
C GLY A 351 -24.21 -19.01 20.26
N VAL A 352 -23.10 -19.76 20.14
CA VAL A 352 -22.01 -19.78 21.10
C VAL A 352 -20.66 -19.67 20.38
N ALA A 353 -19.80 -18.79 20.87
CA ALA A 353 -18.43 -18.60 20.40
C ALA A 353 -17.42 -18.92 21.49
N PHE A 354 -16.45 -19.78 21.20
CA PHE A 354 -15.26 -19.96 22.02
C PHE A 354 -14.16 -19.03 21.51
N VAL A 355 -13.61 -18.19 22.39
CA VAL A 355 -12.50 -17.29 22.08
C VAL A 355 -11.22 -17.83 22.70
N SER A 356 -10.36 -18.40 21.85
CA SER A 356 -9.02 -18.83 22.25
C SER A 356 -8.02 -17.69 22.10
N ARG A 357 -7.21 -17.46 23.14
CA ARG A 357 -6.18 -16.41 23.18
C ARG A 357 -5.10 -16.74 24.20
N ALA A 358 -3.91 -16.16 24.04
CA ALA A 358 -2.94 -16.15 25.12
C ALA A 358 -3.40 -15.23 26.27
N ALA A 359 -2.91 -15.48 27.49
CA ALA A 359 -3.24 -14.66 28.66
C ALA A 359 -2.83 -13.19 28.48
N VAL A 360 -1.70 -12.93 27.81
CA VAL A 360 -1.20 -11.58 27.53
C VAL A 360 -2.06 -10.81 26.52
N ASP A 361 -2.87 -11.52 25.73
CA ASP A 361 -3.72 -10.92 24.69
C ASP A 361 -5.15 -10.63 25.21
N ALA A 362 -5.38 -10.71 26.52
CA ALA A 362 -6.70 -10.53 27.14
C ALA A 362 -7.38 -9.20 26.80
N ASP A 363 -6.61 -8.13 26.63
CA ASP A 363 -7.16 -6.80 26.36
C ASP A 363 -7.81 -6.67 24.97
N PHE A 364 -7.50 -7.58 24.04
CA PHE A 364 -8.09 -7.59 22.70
C PHE A 364 -9.57 -8.03 22.70
N THR A 365 -10.04 -8.69 23.75
CA THR A 365 -11.37 -9.32 23.73
C THR A 365 -12.49 -8.39 24.18
N ARG A 366 -12.21 -7.44 25.07
CA ARG A 366 -13.26 -6.54 25.63
C ARG A 366 -14.03 -5.76 24.54
N PRO A 367 -13.39 -5.19 23.51
CA PRO A 367 -14.12 -4.50 22.45
C PRO A 367 -14.90 -5.46 21.55
N MET A 368 -14.39 -6.68 21.36
CA MET A 368 -15.01 -7.72 20.55
C MET A 368 -16.29 -8.28 21.19
N ASP A 369 -16.28 -8.50 22.51
CA ASP A 369 -17.40 -9.06 23.27
C ASP A 369 -18.69 -8.30 23.10
N ARG A 370 -18.59 -6.97 23.01
CA ARG A 370 -19.77 -6.12 22.78
C ARG A 370 -20.43 -6.43 21.45
N HIS A 371 -19.65 -6.67 20.41
CA HIS A 371 -20.17 -6.99 19.07
C HIS A 371 -20.76 -8.40 19.02
N LEU A 372 -20.09 -9.38 19.62
CA LEU A 372 -20.61 -10.76 19.72
C LEU A 372 -21.90 -10.80 20.53
N SER A 373 -21.93 -10.16 21.70
CA SER A 373 -23.11 -10.10 22.58
C SER A 373 -24.28 -9.36 21.91
N ALA A 374 -24.01 -8.24 21.21
CA ALA A 374 -25.04 -7.51 20.47
C ALA A 374 -25.62 -8.32 19.30
N ALA A 375 -24.86 -9.27 18.76
CA ALA A 375 -25.33 -10.25 17.77
C ALA A 375 -26.05 -11.45 18.39
N GLY A 376 -26.21 -11.50 19.72
CA GLY A 376 -26.85 -12.59 20.45
C GLY A 376 -25.96 -13.83 20.64
N ILE A 377 -24.64 -13.69 20.48
CA ILE A 377 -23.67 -14.78 20.58
C ILE A 377 -23.13 -14.82 22.01
N GLN A 378 -23.29 -15.95 22.69
CA GLN A 378 -22.66 -16.19 23.99
C GLN A 378 -21.16 -16.42 23.81
N VAL A 379 -20.33 -15.69 24.55
CA VAL A 379 -18.87 -15.85 24.50
C VAL A 379 -18.38 -16.73 25.64
N LEU A 380 -17.56 -17.73 25.32
CA LEU A 380 -16.85 -18.61 26.24
C LEU A 380 -15.34 -18.38 26.13
N TYR A 381 -14.63 -18.48 27.25
CA TYR A 381 -13.18 -18.34 27.32
C TYR A 381 -12.57 -19.51 28.09
N GLY A 382 -11.40 -19.98 27.64
CA GLY A 382 -10.69 -21.06 28.33
C GLY A 382 -10.27 -20.73 29.77
N ASP A 383 -10.04 -19.45 30.08
CA ASP A 383 -9.61 -18.99 31.42
C ASP A 383 -10.75 -18.63 32.39
N GLN A 384 -11.99 -18.50 31.90
CA GLN A 384 -13.15 -18.09 32.72
C GLN A 384 -14.08 -19.25 33.12
N GLU A 385 -13.97 -20.42 32.49
CA GLU A 385 -14.75 -21.61 32.88
C GLU A 385 -14.15 -22.42 34.05
N ILE A 386 -13.19 -21.84 34.77
CA ILE A 386 -12.55 -22.45 35.95
C ILE A 386 -13.52 -22.41 37.14
N SER A 387 -14.51 -23.29 37.12
CA SER A 387 -15.21 -23.73 38.34
C SER A 387 -14.24 -24.56 39.16
N SER A 388 -14.06 -24.23 40.44
CA SER A 388 -13.20 -24.96 41.39
C SER A 388 -13.55 -26.44 41.58
N ALA A 389 -14.63 -26.93 40.96
CA ALA A 389 -15.13 -28.29 41.05
C ALA A 389 -14.86 -29.17 39.80
N ARG A 390 -14.31 -28.64 38.69
CA ARG A 390 -13.98 -29.42 37.47
C ARG A 390 -12.49 -29.36 37.15
N MET A 391 -11.94 -30.42 36.55
CA MET A 391 -10.60 -30.38 35.95
C MET A 391 -10.62 -29.35 34.80
N VAL A 392 -9.68 -28.39 34.83
CA VAL A 392 -9.63 -27.24 33.91
C VAL A 392 -9.68 -27.67 32.44
N GLU A 393 -8.91 -28.71 32.08
CA GLU A 393 -8.83 -29.24 30.70
C GLU A 393 -10.18 -29.77 30.20
N ALA A 394 -10.94 -30.48 31.05
CA ALA A 394 -12.24 -31.04 30.67
C ALA A 394 -13.33 -29.96 30.50
N ALA A 395 -13.21 -28.83 31.21
CA ALA A 395 -14.12 -27.70 31.04
C ALA A 395 -13.86 -26.98 29.71
N ILE A 396 -12.58 -26.72 29.40
CA ILE A 396 -12.17 -26.10 28.13
C ILE A 396 -12.60 -26.97 26.94
N GLU A 397 -12.40 -28.29 27.02
CA GLU A 397 -12.84 -29.21 25.98
C GLU A 397 -14.36 -29.17 25.78
N ASP A 398 -15.16 -29.18 26.86
CA ASP A 398 -16.62 -29.03 26.78
C ASP A 398 -17.04 -27.70 26.12
N ALA A 399 -16.36 -26.59 26.47
CA ALA A 399 -16.62 -25.28 25.89
C ALA A 399 -16.38 -25.25 24.38
N VAL A 400 -15.25 -25.79 23.91
CA VAL A 400 -14.94 -25.91 22.48
C VAL A 400 -15.94 -26.82 21.78
N LEU A 401 -16.31 -27.95 22.41
CA LEU A 401 -17.27 -28.90 21.85
C LEU A 401 -18.70 -28.35 21.71
N ARG A 402 -19.08 -27.41 22.58
CA ARG A 402 -20.40 -26.75 22.58
C ARG A 402 -20.47 -25.51 21.68
N SER A 403 -19.34 -25.03 21.18
CA SER A 403 -19.28 -23.80 20.39
C SER A 403 -19.49 -24.05 18.89
N ASP A 404 -20.34 -23.22 18.29
CA ASP A 404 -20.62 -23.21 16.84
C ASP A 404 -19.63 -22.31 16.08
N LEU A 405 -18.97 -21.41 16.81
CA LEU A 405 -17.92 -20.53 16.33
C LEU A 405 -16.68 -20.64 17.24
N PHE A 406 -15.51 -20.84 16.63
CA PHE A 406 -14.23 -20.75 17.30
C PHE A 406 -13.47 -19.54 16.77
N ILE A 407 -12.99 -18.67 17.66
CA ILE A 407 -12.19 -17.49 17.31
C ILE A 407 -10.81 -17.66 17.91
N ALA A 408 -9.80 -17.83 17.05
CA ALA A 408 -8.39 -17.85 17.44
C ALA A 408 -7.81 -16.44 17.33
N LEU A 409 -7.43 -15.84 18.46
CA LEU A 409 -6.63 -14.61 18.49
C LEU A 409 -5.15 -14.99 18.45
N TRP A 410 -4.65 -15.21 17.23
CA TRP A 410 -3.31 -15.73 17.00
C TRP A 410 -2.24 -14.67 17.26
N SER A 411 -1.18 -15.03 17.98
CA SER A 411 0.00 -14.21 18.25
C SER A 411 1.21 -15.12 18.48
N ARG A 412 2.43 -14.57 18.57
CA ARG A 412 3.59 -15.35 19.03
C ARG A 412 3.38 -15.97 20.42
N SER A 413 2.65 -15.28 21.31
CA SER A 413 2.32 -15.79 22.63
C SER A 413 1.28 -16.90 22.58
N TYR A 414 0.33 -16.83 21.64
CA TYR A 414 -0.59 -17.94 21.34
C TYR A 414 0.20 -19.17 20.89
N ALA A 415 1.12 -19.00 19.93
CA ALA A 415 1.93 -20.09 19.39
C ALA A 415 2.81 -20.77 20.44
N ALA A 416 3.20 -20.05 21.49
CA ALA A 416 4.00 -20.57 22.61
C ALA A 416 3.14 -21.22 23.72
N SER A 417 1.80 -21.09 23.66
CA SER A 417 0.90 -21.61 24.69
C SER A 417 0.41 -23.01 24.33
N ARG A 418 0.72 -23.99 25.19
CA ARG A 418 0.24 -25.38 25.02
C ARG A 418 -1.29 -25.46 25.02
N PHE A 419 -1.96 -24.74 25.91
CA PHE A 419 -3.42 -24.75 26.01
C PHE A 419 -4.07 -24.20 24.73
N CYS A 420 -3.57 -23.08 24.20
CA CYS A 420 -4.09 -22.50 22.97
C CYS A 420 -3.87 -23.41 21.75
N TYR A 421 -2.79 -24.18 21.76
CA TYR A 421 -2.49 -25.17 20.74
C TYR A 421 -3.50 -26.33 20.78
N ASP A 422 -3.74 -26.89 21.97
CA ASP A 422 -4.69 -28.01 22.17
C ASP A 422 -6.13 -27.57 21.82
N GLU A 423 -6.53 -26.35 22.20
CA GLU A 423 -7.81 -25.75 21.84
C GLU A 423 -7.98 -25.60 20.32
N LEU A 424 -6.95 -25.09 19.63
CA LEU A 424 -6.98 -24.91 18.17
C LEU A 424 -7.01 -26.26 17.44
N ASP A 425 -6.25 -27.25 17.90
CA ASP A 425 -6.24 -28.58 17.29
C ASP A 425 -7.63 -29.21 17.34
N LEU A 426 -8.29 -29.17 18.50
CA LEU A 426 -9.67 -29.64 18.65
C LEU A 426 -10.64 -28.86 17.74
N ALA A 427 -10.49 -27.54 17.66
CA ALA A 427 -11.33 -26.70 16.80
C ALA A 427 -11.13 -27.02 15.30
N LEU A 428 -9.89 -27.27 14.86
CA LEU A 428 -9.58 -27.69 13.50
C LEU A 428 -10.21 -29.04 13.16
N GLN A 429 -10.15 -30.01 14.09
CA GLN A 429 -10.81 -31.31 13.92
C GLN A 429 -12.33 -31.15 13.75
N ARG A 430 -12.96 -30.31 14.57
CA ARG A 430 -14.40 -30.00 14.46
C ARG A 430 -14.75 -29.26 13.17
N HIS A 431 -13.89 -28.33 12.75
CA HIS A 431 -14.09 -27.56 11.53
C HIS A 431 -14.07 -28.47 10.29
N ARG A 432 -13.11 -29.41 10.21
CA ARG A 432 -13.07 -30.44 9.14
C ARG A 432 -14.32 -31.31 9.13
N ALA A 433 -14.92 -31.56 10.28
CA ALA A 433 -16.17 -32.29 10.41
C ALA A 433 -17.42 -31.43 10.13
N GLY A 434 -17.27 -30.14 9.77
CA GLY A 434 -18.37 -29.20 9.54
C GLY A 434 -19.15 -28.81 10.80
N ARG A 435 -18.59 -29.03 11.99
CA ARG A 435 -19.28 -28.88 13.29
C ARG A 435 -19.04 -27.53 13.96
N THR A 436 -18.06 -26.76 13.49
CA THR A 436 -17.78 -25.42 14.00
C THR A 436 -17.24 -24.54 12.87
N ARG A 437 -17.57 -23.26 12.90
CA ARG A 437 -16.94 -22.24 12.05
C ARG A 437 -15.67 -21.77 12.76
N LEU A 438 -14.62 -21.48 12.00
CA LEU A 438 -13.33 -21.06 12.56
C LEU A 438 -12.91 -19.70 12.01
N TRP A 439 -12.63 -18.74 12.88
CA TRP A 439 -12.06 -17.44 12.55
C TRP A 439 -10.67 -17.32 13.13
N ILE A 440 -9.67 -17.02 12.29
CA ILE A 440 -8.31 -16.73 12.74
C ILE A 440 -8.05 -15.24 12.56
N ILE A 441 -7.82 -14.56 13.68
CA ILE A 441 -7.45 -13.15 13.74
C ILE A 441 -6.02 -13.06 14.25
N ASN A 442 -5.10 -12.69 13.37
CA ASN A 442 -3.68 -12.60 13.64
C ASN A 442 -3.32 -11.21 14.20
N LEU A 443 -2.86 -11.17 15.45
CA LEU A 443 -2.65 -9.94 16.22
C LEU A 443 -1.30 -9.28 15.94
N ASP A 444 -0.28 -10.03 15.55
CA ASP A 444 1.08 -9.51 15.38
C ASP A 444 1.71 -9.83 14.03
N GLY A 445 0.95 -10.46 13.12
CA GLY A 445 1.41 -10.87 11.80
C GLY A 445 2.35 -12.08 11.83
N SER A 446 2.46 -12.78 12.98
CA SER A 446 3.32 -13.95 13.10
C SER A 446 2.85 -15.12 12.24
N ASP A 447 3.78 -15.99 11.86
CA ASP A 447 3.45 -17.20 11.11
C ASP A 447 2.58 -18.15 11.94
N ILE A 448 1.55 -18.68 11.29
CA ILE A 448 0.72 -19.73 11.85
C ILE A 448 1.53 -21.04 11.81
N VAL A 449 1.72 -21.66 12.97
CA VAL A 449 2.55 -22.86 13.09
C VAL A 449 1.82 -24.13 12.61
N PRO A 450 0.57 -24.43 13.04
CA PRO A 450 -0.13 -25.64 12.60
C PRO A 450 -0.36 -25.64 11.09
N PRO A 451 0.06 -26.69 10.34
CA PRO A 451 -0.11 -26.76 8.89
C PRO A 451 -1.56 -26.56 8.45
N ASP A 452 -2.49 -27.24 9.12
CA ASP A 452 -3.90 -27.18 8.74
C ASP A 452 -4.54 -25.82 9.00
N ALA A 453 -4.02 -25.04 9.96
CA ALA A 453 -4.46 -23.67 10.19
C ALA A 453 -3.85 -22.68 9.19
N ARG A 454 -2.65 -22.97 8.63
CA ARG A 454 -2.02 -22.14 7.60
C ARG A 454 -2.79 -22.10 6.30
N GLU A 455 -3.52 -23.18 5.99
CA GLU A 455 -4.33 -23.28 4.78
C GLU A 455 -5.66 -22.52 4.91
N LEU A 456 -6.05 -22.15 6.13
CA LEU A 456 -7.28 -21.43 6.38
C LEU A 456 -7.12 -19.93 6.16
N PRO A 457 -8.16 -19.25 5.64
CA PRO A 457 -8.17 -17.80 5.56
C PRO A 457 -8.00 -17.16 6.95
N GLN A 458 -7.16 -16.14 7.02
CA GLN A 458 -6.93 -15.34 8.23
C GLN A 458 -7.04 -13.84 7.92
N VAL A 459 -7.25 -13.04 8.95
CA VAL A 459 -7.21 -11.58 8.90
C VAL A 459 -6.27 -11.04 9.97
N THR A 460 -5.60 -9.93 9.69
CA THR A 460 -4.72 -9.24 10.64
C THR A 460 -5.46 -8.13 11.36
N ALA A 461 -5.25 -7.99 12.67
CA ALA A 461 -5.76 -6.89 13.49
C ALA A 461 -4.83 -6.65 14.68
N ARG A 462 -4.07 -5.56 14.65
CA ARG A 462 -2.94 -5.30 15.55
C ARG A 462 -3.33 -4.52 16.80
N THR A 463 -4.56 -4.03 16.86
CA THR A 463 -5.09 -3.29 18.01
C THR A 463 -6.45 -3.84 18.44
N PRO A 464 -6.84 -3.67 19.72
CA PRO A 464 -8.17 -4.08 20.19
C PRO A 464 -9.32 -3.45 19.39
N ARG A 465 -9.12 -2.21 18.90
CA ARG A 465 -10.08 -1.52 18.03
C ARG A 465 -10.19 -2.19 16.66
N GLU A 466 -9.08 -2.62 16.07
CA GLU A 466 -9.08 -3.36 14.81
C GLU A 466 -9.76 -4.72 14.95
N VAL A 467 -9.52 -5.45 16.05
CA VAL A 467 -10.20 -6.73 16.31
C VAL A 467 -11.72 -6.54 16.37
N ALA A 468 -12.20 -5.52 17.09
CA ALA A 468 -13.63 -5.20 17.11
C ALA A 468 -14.19 -4.84 15.73
N ALA A 469 -13.46 -4.07 14.93
CA ALA A 469 -13.87 -3.73 13.57
C ALA A 469 -13.97 -4.98 12.68
N VAL A 470 -12.95 -5.84 12.72
CA VAL A 470 -12.95 -7.12 12.00
C VAL A 470 -14.15 -7.97 12.41
N VAL A 471 -14.39 -8.17 13.71
CA VAL A 471 -15.52 -8.99 14.18
C VAL A 471 -16.86 -8.40 13.78
N ARG A 472 -17.06 -7.09 13.92
CA ARG A 472 -18.27 -6.41 13.44
C ARG A 472 -18.49 -6.70 11.95
N ASP A 473 -17.44 -6.62 11.15
CA ASP A 473 -17.56 -6.80 9.70
C ASP A 473 -17.82 -8.28 9.36
N LEU A 474 -17.15 -9.22 10.03
CA LEU A 474 -17.42 -10.66 9.93
C LEU A 474 -18.90 -10.99 10.26
N LEU A 475 -19.48 -10.30 11.25
CA LEU A 475 -20.88 -10.48 11.66
C LEU A 475 -21.91 -9.84 10.71
N ALA A 476 -21.57 -8.72 10.06
CA ALA A 476 -22.50 -7.90 9.28
C ALA A 476 -23.19 -8.61 8.11
N HIS A 477 -22.71 -9.79 7.69
CA HIS A 477 -23.27 -10.56 6.58
C HIS A 477 -23.68 -11.99 6.97
N THR A 478 -23.84 -12.26 8.27
CA THR A 478 -24.34 -13.54 8.78
C THR A 478 -25.88 -13.60 8.80
N GLY A 479 -26.56 -12.78 8.00
CA GLY A 479 -28.02 -12.63 7.96
C GLY A 479 -28.67 -13.40 6.84
#